data_AF-A0A9C7VYJ0-F1
#
_entry.id   AF-A0A9C7VYJ0-F1
#
_cell.length_a   1.000
_cell.length_b   1.000
_cell.length_c   1.000
_cell.angle_alpha   90.00
_cell.angle_beta   90.00
_cell.angle_gamma   90.00
#
_symmetry.space_group_name_H-M   'P 1'
#
loop_
_entity.id
_entity.type
_entity.pdbx_description
1 polymer ?
#
loop_
_entity_poly.entity_id
_entity_poly.type
_entity_poly.pdbx_seq_one_letter_code
_entity_poly.pdbx_strand_id
1 'polypeptide(L)' 'MWLEVSIQVNGEAAEAVIELFNRYGHGGAVVLTEFNEEFDEIGGAVTVRTYLPISREGLETRRRLEEGLWHLS' A
#
# COMPACT_ATOMS: atom_id res chain seq x y z
N MET A 1 2.28 14.30 13.26
CA MET A 1 3.27 13.47 12.54
C MET A 1 2.54 12.23 12.04
N TRP A 2 2.90 11.73 10.86
CA TRP A 2 2.26 10.59 10.20
C TRP A 2 3.31 9.50 9.95
N LEU A 3 2.87 8.25 10.00
CA LEU A 3 3.67 7.09 9.61
C LEU A 3 3.24 6.66 8.21
N GLU A 4 4.18 6.64 7.27
CA GLU A 4 3.96 6.10 5.93
C GLU A 4 4.18 4.58 5.95
N VAL A 5 3.25 3.85 5.32
CA VAL A 5 3.40 2.43 5.01
C VAL A 5 3.35 2.29 3.49
N SER A 6 4.35 1.65 2.90
CA SER A 6 4.43 1.42 1.45
C SER A 6 4.87 -0.01 1.14
N ILE A 7 4.34 -0.55 0.04
CA ILE A 7 4.72 -1.87 -0.48
C ILE A 7 4.74 -1.81 -2.01
N GLN A 8 5.72 -2.49 -2.59
CA GLN A 8 5.83 -2.68 -4.03
C GLN A 8 5.32 -4.08 -4.39
N VAL A 9 4.35 -4.13 -5.29
CA VAL A 9 3.70 -5.36 -5.77
C VAL A 9 3.58 -5.34 -7.28
N ASN A 10 3.24 -6.45 -7.93
CA ASN A 10 2.92 -6.41 -9.36
C ASN A 10 1.51 -5.83 -9.61
N GLY A 11 1.18 -5.54 -10.86
CA GLY A 11 -0.14 -5.01 -11.24
C GLY A 11 -1.32 -5.88 -10.82
N GLU A 12 -1.17 -7.21 -10.83
CA GLU A 12 -2.23 -8.16 -10.44
C GLU A 12 -2.49 -8.17 -8.93
N ALA A 13 -1.44 -8.07 -8.11
CA ALA A 13 -1.53 -8.01 -6.67
C ALA A 13 -1.88 -6.60 -6.13
N ALA A 14 -1.75 -5.57 -6.97
CA ALA A 14 -2.02 -4.18 -6.58
C ALA A 14 -3.45 -3.98 -6.07
N GLU A 15 -4.46 -4.55 -6.74
CA GLU A 15 -5.86 -4.40 -6.34
C GLU A 15 -6.12 -4.94 -4.92
N ALA A 16 -5.61 -6.13 -4.60
CA ALA A 16 -5.78 -6.73 -3.28
C ALA A 16 -5.11 -5.89 -2.17
N VAL A 17 -3.94 -5.31 -2.46
CA VAL A 17 -3.25 -4.41 -1.52
C VAL A 17 -4.00 -3.09 -1.36
N ILE A 18 -4.55 -2.54 -2.45
CA ILE A 18 -5.36 -1.31 -2.43
C ILE A 18 -6.60 -1.50 -1.56
N GLU A 19 -7.31 -2.62 -1.71
CA GLU A 19 -8.48 -2.93 -0.88
C GLU A 19 -8.10 -3.09 0.59
N LEU A 20 -6.98 -3.75 0.88
CA LEU A 20 -6.47 -3.90 2.24
C LEU A 20 -6.15 -2.53 2.86
N PHE A 21 -5.45 -1.67 2.12
CA PHE A 21 -5.07 -0.34 2.58
C PHE A 21 -6.29 0.60 2.68
N ASN A 22 -7.31 0.46 1.83
CA ASN A 22 -8.56 1.21 1.96
C ASN A 22 -9.38 0.78 3.19
N ARG A 23 -9.31 -0.50 3.57
CA ARG A 23 -10.03 -1.03 4.74
C ARG A 23 -9.45 -0.54 6.06
N TYR A 24 -8.13 -0.35 6.12
CA TYR A 24 -7.43 -0.08 7.38
C TYR A 24 -6.72 1.28 7.41
N GLY A 25 -6.28 1.80 6.28
CA GLY A 25 -5.55 3.06 6.15
C GLY A 25 -6.42 4.29 6.43
N HIS A 26 -5.79 5.36 6.90
CA HIS A 26 -6.46 6.63 7.16
C HIS A 26 -6.34 7.54 5.93
N GLY A 27 -7.46 7.92 5.32
CA GLY A 27 -7.46 8.79 4.12
C GLY A 27 -7.34 8.06 2.77
N GLY A 28 -7.40 6.72 2.76
CA GLY A 28 -7.37 5.89 1.55
C GLY A 28 -5.98 5.40 1.14
N ALA A 29 -5.96 4.43 0.23
CA ALA A 29 -4.75 3.93 -0.41
C ALA A 29 -4.33 4.86 -1.57
N VAL A 30 -3.06 5.22 -1.62
CA VAL A 30 -2.47 5.96 -2.74
C VAL A 30 -1.65 4.98 -3.58
N VAL A 31 -1.97 4.90 -4.86
CA VAL A 31 -1.27 4.05 -5.82
C VAL A 31 -0.29 4.93 -6.59
N LEU A 32 0.97 4.51 -6.63
CA LEU A 32 1.96 5.06 -7.54
C LEU A 32 2.44 3.94 -8.45
N THR A 33 2.22 4.14 -9.73
CA THR A 33 2.72 3.26 -10.76
C THR A 33 3.99 3.87 -11.33
N GLU A 34 5.09 3.12 -11.31
CA GLU A 34 6.32 3.57 -11.95
C GLU A 34 6.12 3.43 -13.47
N PHE A 35 6.01 4.54 -14.17
CA PHE A 35 5.94 4.55 -15.63
C PHE A 35 7.37 4.38 -16.16
N ASN A 36 7.62 3.35 -16.97
CA ASN A 36 8.92 3.17 -17.59
C ASN A 36 8.94 3.91 -18.94
N GLU A 37 9.47 5.13 -18.93
CA GLU A 37 9.56 5.99 -20.11
C GLU A 37 10.40 5.38 -21.25
N GLU A 38 11.34 4.46 -20.95
CA GLU A 38 12.20 3.82 -21.95
C GLU A 38 11.44 2.73 -22.75
N PHE A 39 10.42 2.13 -22.16
CA PHE A 39 9.62 1.06 -22.77
C PHE A 39 8.19 1.49 -23.14
N ASP A 40 7.79 2.74 -22.85
CA ASP A 40 6.41 3.24 -22.98
C ASP A 40 5.37 2.32 -22.32
N GLU A 41 5.79 1.65 -21.24
CA GLU A 41 4.98 0.67 -20.53
C GLU A 41 4.86 1.08 -19.06
N ILE A 42 3.69 0.85 -18.49
CA ILE A 42 3.51 0.88 -17.05
C ILE A 42 4.43 -0.21 -16.49
N GLY A 43 5.47 0.20 -15.76
CA GLY A 43 6.41 -0.73 -15.14
C GLY A 43 5.64 -1.76 -14.34
N GLY A 44 5.96 -3.04 -14.52
CA GLY A 44 5.20 -4.14 -13.93
C GLY A 44 5.11 -4.12 -12.40
N ALA A 45 5.84 -3.22 -11.74
CA ALA A 45 5.77 -2.95 -10.32
C ALA A 45 4.94 -1.69 -10.00
N VAL A 46 3.99 -1.87 -9.08
CA VAL A 46 3.11 -0.86 -8.53
C VAL A 46 3.45 -0.66 -7.07
N THR A 47 3.67 0.58 -6.65
CA THR A 47 3.83 0.93 -5.24
C THR A 47 2.51 1.41 -4.68
N VAL A 48 2.00 0.72 -3.65
CA VAL A 48 0.80 1.14 -2.91
C VAL A 48 1.23 1.67 -1.56
N ARG A 49 0.75 2.86 -1.18
CA ARG A 49 1.06 3.50 0.10
C ARG A 49 -0.19 3.96 0.84
N THR A 50 -0.10 4.03 2.16
CA THR A 50 -1.10 4.67 3.02
C THR A 50 -0.42 5.37 4.19
N TYR A 51 -1.16 6.25 4.86
CA TYR A 51 -0.65 7.03 5.98
C TYR A 51 -1.47 6.72 7.23
N LEU A 52 -0.77 6.57 8.34
CA LEU A 52 -1.34 6.26 9.64
C LEU A 52 -0.97 7.37 10.64
N PRO A 53 -1.90 7.76 11.53
CA PRO A 53 -1.55 8.71 12.59
C PRO A 53 -0.53 8.07 13.53
N ILE A 54 0.46 8.84 14.01
CA ILE A 54 1.37 8.35 15.06
C ILE A 54 0.64 8.41 16.41
N SER A 55 -0.21 7.41 16.64
CA SER A 55 -1.03 7.20 17.84
C SER A 55 -1.11 5.70 18.17
N ARG A 56 -1.71 5.36 19.32
CA ARG A 56 -1.99 3.94 19.64
C ARG A 56 -2.84 3.27 18.56
N GLU A 57 -3.91 3.92 18.10
CA GLU A 57 -4.75 3.40 17.03
C GLU A 57 -3.95 3.17 15.73
N GLY A 58 -3.09 4.12 15.34
CA GLY A 58 -2.28 3.95 14.13
C GLY A 58 -1.29 2.78 14.23
N LEU A 59 -0.73 2.51 15.41
CA LEU A 59 0.12 1.34 15.64
C LEU A 59 -0.67 0.02 15.59
N GLU A 60 -1.89 0.00 16.11
CA GLU A 60 -2.79 -1.17 16.02
C GLU A 60 -3.21 -1.43 14.56
N THR A 61 -3.54 -0.37 13.82
CA THR A 61 -3.84 -0.44 12.39
C THR A 61 -2.65 -0.95 11.58
N ARG A 62 -1.43 -0.48 11.90
CA ARG A 62 -0.21 -0.98 11.26
C ARG A 62 -0.09 -2.50 11.43
N ARG A 63 -0.29 -3.00 12.65
CA ARG A 63 -0.23 -4.43 12.94
C ARG A 63 -1.24 -5.24 12.11
N ARG A 64 -2.47 -4.74 11.98
CA ARG A 64 -3.51 -5.37 11.14
C ARG A 64 -3.15 -5.38 9.66
N LEU A 65 -2.51 -4.32 9.16
CA LEU A 65 -1.97 -4.28 7.80
C LEU A 65 -0.86 -5.31 7.61
N GLU A 66 0.09 -5.41 8.54
CA GLU A 66 1.17 -6.41 8.52
C GLU A 66 0.60 -7.85 8.48
N GLU A 67 -0.41 -8.13 9.31
CA GLU A 67 -1.11 -9.42 9.32
C GLU A 67 -1.87 -9.67 8.00
N GLY A 68 -2.56 -8.67 7.46
CA GLY A 68 -3.27 -8.80 6.18
C GLY A 68 -2.32 -9.05 5.00
N LEU A 69 -1.19 -8.35 4.97
CA LEU A 69 -0.15 -8.54 3.95
C LEU A 69 0.46 -9.95 4.02
N TRP A 70 0.63 -10.51 5.22
CA TRP A 70 1.09 -11.89 5.38
C TRP A 70 0.19 -12.92 4.68
N HIS A 71 -1.12 -12.68 4.61
CA HIS A 71 -2.06 -13.57 3.91
C HIS A 71 -2.03 -13.42 2.38
N LEU A 72 -1.39 -12.35 1.88
CA LEU A 72 -1.26 -12.05 0.45
C LEU A 72 0.12 -12.48 -0.11
N SER A 73 1.01 -12.99 0.75
CA SER A 73 2.36 -13.45 0.39
C SER A 73 2.43 -14.89 -0.09
#